data_AF-A0A316V5J5-F1
#
_entry.id   AF-A0A316V5J5-F1
#
_cell.length_a   1.000
_cell.length_b   1.000
_cell.length_c   1.000
_cell.angle_alpha   90.00
_cell.angle_beta   90.00
_cell.angle_gamma   90.00
#
_symmetry.space_group_name_H-M   'P 1'
#
loop_
_entity.id
_entity.type
_entity.pdbx_description
1 polymer ?
#
loop_
_entity_poly.entity_id
_entity_poly.type
_entity_poly.pdbx_seq_one_letter_code
_entity_poly.pdbx_strand_id
1 'polypeptide(L)'
;MKLLNFFTLFTAVIMVMAISTMAMPHTLDKRNGASIAGSFVTISQLIAQLDQAQQAAGQTGTPDFSKASGFLVQLAQTAEAADAGLNGLGNNKLDDGSAHSIKSSLQSSASSVRSITALIQKGKEWFAKNNATQKVIQILQANIAQFHQLFANLNAHVTSNYVQAYAHSEKRFICAMVDAVAALDKNAVSGGAVSFCNNGGDGGEPDDASSLDAFNNGITPSGFETCNNSPTMFFQEAYNSKTLGKTTQCTSGQNVVPNSFGVPINPLLL
;
A
#
# COMPACT_ATOMS: atom_id res chain seq x y z
N MET A 1 49.55 37.42 47.05
CA MET A 1 50.53 36.78 46.13
C MET A 1 49.90 35.46 45.68
N LYS A 2 49.48 35.23 44.42
CA LYS A 2 50.32 34.87 43.23
C LYS A 2 51.35 33.80 43.63
N LEU A 3 51.47 32.59 43.09
CA LEU A 3 51.28 32.01 41.75
C LEU A 3 51.53 30.47 41.90
N LEU A 4 50.84 29.59 41.15
CA LEU A 4 51.35 28.81 39.98
C LEU A 4 51.48 27.29 40.21
N ASN A 5 51.17 26.57 39.12
CA ASN A 5 51.62 25.24 38.65
C ASN A 5 50.94 24.00 39.26
N PHE A 6 50.07 23.25 38.55
CA PHE A 6 50.13 22.59 37.23
C PHE A 6 51.15 21.44 37.19
N PHE A 7 50.63 20.24 36.80
CA PHE A 7 51.28 18.95 36.55
C PHE A 7 51.65 18.06 37.75
N THR A 8 50.87 17.00 37.99
CA THR A 8 51.12 15.60 37.56
C THR A 8 50.07 14.69 38.24
N LEU A 9 49.13 14.07 37.51
CA LEU A 9 49.30 12.79 36.80
C LEU A 9 49.28 11.58 37.76
N PHE A 10 48.17 10.83 37.70
CA PHE A 10 47.99 9.40 38.06
C PHE A 10 47.84 8.98 39.53
N THR A 11 46.62 8.54 39.91
CA THR A 11 46.26 7.12 40.21
C THR A 11 44.80 7.10 40.69
N ALA A 12 43.85 6.69 39.85
CA ALA A 12 43.37 5.31 39.70
C ALA A 12 42.47 4.83 40.86
N VAL A 13 41.17 5.12 40.79
CA VAL A 13 40.06 4.14 41.02
C VAL A 13 38.83 4.67 40.27
N ILE A 14 38.79 4.50 38.95
CA ILE A 14 37.50 4.50 38.24
C ILE A 14 36.95 3.10 38.44
N MET A 15 35.94 2.99 39.30
CA MET A 15 35.10 1.80 39.39
C MET A 15 34.61 1.47 37.97
N VAL A 16 35.04 0.30 37.50
CA VAL A 16 34.53 -0.38 36.33
C VAL A 16 33.03 -0.62 36.56
N MET A 17 32.21 0.33 36.13
CA MET A 17 30.85 0.00 35.68
C MET A 17 31.00 -0.44 34.23
N ALA A 18 31.39 -1.71 34.06
CA ALA A 18 31.07 -2.46 32.86
C ALA A 18 29.55 -2.64 32.85
N ILE A 19 28.83 -1.58 32.44
CA ILE A 19 27.52 -1.76 31.85
C ILE A 19 27.83 -2.38 30.50
N SER A 20 27.85 -3.70 30.48
CA SER A 20 27.69 -4.49 29.28
C SER A 20 26.36 -4.09 28.67
N THR A 21 26.34 -3.01 27.88
CA THR A 21 25.26 -2.77 26.93
C THR A 21 25.42 -3.83 25.86
N MET A 22 24.91 -5.03 26.15
CA MET A 22 24.47 -5.91 25.08
C MET A 22 23.37 -5.15 24.36
N ALA A 23 23.74 -4.41 23.32
CA ALA A 23 22.80 -3.85 22.38
C ALA A 23 22.02 -5.06 21.82
N MET A 24 20.79 -5.26 22.29
CA MET A 24 19.91 -6.32 21.82
C MET A 24 19.42 -5.95 20.42
N PRO A 25 19.99 -6.50 19.33
CA PRO A 25 19.60 -6.14 17.97
C PRO A 25 18.17 -6.62 17.69
N HIS A 26 17.77 -7.73 18.33
CA HIS A 26 16.49 -8.39 18.16
C HIS A 26 15.25 -7.60 18.63
N THR A 27 15.42 -6.48 19.33
CA THR A 27 14.26 -5.70 19.82
C THR A 27 13.76 -4.65 18.83
N LEU A 28 14.64 -4.15 17.96
CA LEU A 28 14.27 -3.17 16.92
C LEU A 28 13.58 -3.88 15.74
N ASP A 29 14.12 -5.02 15.30
CA ASP A 29 13.52 -5.82 14.21
C ASP A 29 12.11 -6.31 14.55
N LYS A 30 11.87 -6.77 15.79
CA LYS A 30 10.53 -7.18 16.24
C LYS A 30 9.52 -6.03 16.35
N ARG A 31 9.96 -4.83 16.75
CA ARG A 31 9.09 -3.65 16.79
C ARG A 31 8.71 -3.20 15.38
N ASN A 32 9.67 -3.24 14.46
CA ASN A 32 9.42 -2.91 13.05
C ASN A 32 8.49 -3.95 12.40
N GLY A 33 8.72 -5.25 12.63
CA GLY A 33 7.84 -6.33 12.17
C GLY A 33 6.39 -6.20 12.65
N ALA A 34 6.20 -5.91 13.94
CA ALA A 34 4.87 -5.67 14.51
C ALA A 34 4.17 -4.45 13.89
N SER A 35 4.90 -3.37 13.62
CA SER A 35 4.35 -2.19 12.94
C SER A 35 3.91 -2.51 11.51
N ILE A 36 4.72 -3.25 10.76
CA ILE A 36 4.40 -3.68 9.38
C ILE A 36 3.15 -4.57 9.40
N ALA A 37 3.12 -5.59 10.27
CA ALA A 37 1.95 -6.45 10.43
C ALA A 37 0.70 -5.64 10.82
N GLY A 38 0.84 -4.63 11.68
CA GLY A 38 -0.22 -3.69 12.01
C GLY A 38 -0.78 -2.95 10.79
N SER A 39 0.07 -2.49 9.86
CA SER A 39 -0.38 -1.88 8.61
C SER A 39 -1.19 -2.83 7.74
N PHE A 40 -0.83 -4.12 7.66
CA PHE A 40 -1.62 -5.13 6.95
C PHE A 40 -2.98 -5.39 7.61
N VAL A 41 -3.06 -5.32 8.93
CA VAL A 41 -4.35 -5.35 9.65
C VAL A 41 -5.21 -4.14 9.28
N THR A 42 -4.63 -2.94 9.26
CA THR A 42 -5.35 -1.72 8.84
C THR A 42 -5.83 -1.80 7.40
N ILE A 43 -5.00 -2.31 6.48
CA ILE A 43 -5.37 -2.58 5.08
C ILE A 43 -6.59 -3.50 5.02
N SER A 44 -6.56 -4.62 5.75
CA SER A 44 -7.69 -5.56 5.82
C SER A 44 -8.96 -4.91 6.37
N GLN A 45 -8.85 -4.05 7.38
CA GLN A 45 -9.99 -3.29 7.93
C GLN A 45 -10.58 -2.31 6.92
N LEU A 46 -9.75 -1.54 6.20
CA LEU A 46 -10.21 -0.60 5.17
C LEU A 46 -10.97 -1.34 4.05
N ILE A 47 -10.50 -2.51 3.64
CA ILE A 47 -11.16 -3.33 2.61
C ILE A 47 -12.48 -3.91 3.14
N ALA A 48 -12.50 -4.38 4.40
CA ALA A 48 -13.73 -4.84 5.02
C ALA A 48 -14.77 -3.71 5.12
N GLN A 49 -14.35 -2.48 5.40
CA GLN A 49 -15.24 -1.30 5.40
C GLN A 49 -15.78 -0.98 4.00
N LEU A 50 -14.94 -1.11 2.96
CA LEU A 50 -15.37 -0.97 1.56
C LEU A 50 -16.40 -2.04 1.16
N ASP A 51 -16.19 -3.29 1.59
CA ASP A 51 -17.13 -4.40 1.39
C ASP A 51 -18.45 -4.19 2.14
N GLN A 52 -18.40 -3.82 3.42
CA GLN A 52 -19.61 -3.50 4.20
C GLN A 52 -20.40 -2.34 3.59
N ALA A 53 -19.73 -1.32 3.06
CA ALA A 53 -20.40 -0.23 2.34
C ALA A 53 -21.17 -0.75 1.11
N GLN A 54 -20.74 -1.84 0.47
CA GLN A 54 -21.50 -2.49 -0.61
C GLN A 54 -22.72 -3.23 -0.12
N GLN A 55 -22.54 -4.02 0.93
CA GLN A 55 -23.61 -4.86 1.44
C GLN A 55 -24.76 -4.01 1.98
N ALA A 56 -24.42 -2.91 2.69
CA ALA A 56 -25.39 -1.95 3.19
C ALA A 56 -26.14 -1.23 2.05
N ALA A 57 -25.44 -0.82 0.99
CA ALA A 57 -26.06 -0.19 -0.18
C ALA A 57 -27.06 -1.11 -0.90
N GLY A 58 -26.79 -2.42 -0.94
CA GLY A 58 -27.75 -3.41 -1.44
C GLY A 58 -29.09 -3.44 -0.68
N GLN A 59 -29.16 -2.86 0.52
CA GLN A 59 -30.35 -2.83 1.37
C GLN A 59 -31.03 -1.46 1.42
N THR A 60 -30.29 -0.35 1.28
CA THR A 60 -30.80 1.01 1.57
C THR A 60 -30.58 2.06 0.47
N GLY A 61 -29.91 1.73 -0.64
CA GLY A 61 -29.74 2.64 -1.78
C GLY A 61 -28.33 2.68 -2.37
N THR A 62 -28.05 3.62 -3.26
CA THR A 62 -26.74 3.75 -3.93
C THR A 62 -25.58 3.92 -2.93
N PRO A 63 -24.45 3.21 -3.07
CA PRO A 63 -23.28 3.38 -2.20
C PRO A 63 -22.78 4.83 -2.17
N ASP A 64 -22.23 5.27 -1.03
CA ASP A 64 -21.50 6.53 -0.95
C ASP A 64 -20.12 6.39 -1.64
N PHE A 65 -20.11 6.72 -2.92
CA PHE A 65 -18.92 6.63 -3.77
C PHE A 65 -17.81 7.62 -3.36
N SER A 66 -18.16 8.77 -2.78
CA SER A 66 -17.17 9.73 -2.26
C SER A 66 -16.45 9.14 -1.05
N LYS A 67 -17.19 8.53 -0.13
CA LYS A 67 -16.58 7.84 1.02
C LYS A 67 -15.73 6.65 0.59
N ALA A 68 -16.23 5.84 -0.35
CA ALA A 68 -15.50 4.67 -0.83
C ALA A 68 -14.19 5.04 -1.54
N SER A 69 -14.19 6.06 -2.40
CA SER A 69 -12.97 6.58 -3.01
C SER A 69 -11.99 7.14 -1.97
N GLY A 70 -12.49 7.76 -0.90
CA GLY A 70 -11.65 8.20 0.20
C GLY A 70 -10.93 7.05 0.92
N PHE A 71 -11.64 5.94 1.15
CA PHE A 71 -11.01 4.72 1.69
C PHE A 71 -10.00 4.10 0.73
N LEU A 72 -10.25 4.10 -0.58
CA LEU A 72 -9.29 3.62 -1.57
C LEU A 72 -8.01 4.48 -1.60
N VAL A 73 -8.10 5.78 -1.36
CA VAL A 73 -6.92 6.65 -1.25
C VAL A 73 -6.14 6.33 0.03
N GLN A 74 -6.83 6.20 1.17
CA GLN A 74 -6.21 5.80 2.44
C GLN A 74 -5.56 4.41 2.36
N LEU A 75 -6.15 3.50 1.59
CA LEU A 75 -5.63 2.17 1.34
C LEU A 75 -4.24 2.24 0.69
N ALA A 76 -4.08 3.06 -0.36
CA ALA A 76 -2.80 3.27 -1.02
C ALA A 76 -1.76 3.92 -0.09
N GLN A 77 -2.15 4.94 0.69
CA GLN A 77 -1.23 5.59 1.66
C GLN A 77 -0.80 4.63 2.79
N THR A 78 -1.70 3.76 3.23
CA THR A 78 -1.38 2.73 4.25
C THR A 78 -0.45 1.68 3.68
N ALA A 79 -0.65 1.27 2.42
CA ALA A 79 0.23 0.36 1.72
C ALA A 79 1.63 0.97 1.49
N GLU A 80 1.71 2.27 1.21
CA GLU A 80 2.99 3.00 1.13
C GLU A 80 3.73 3.03 2.48
N ALA A 81 3.01 3.22 3.58
CA ALA A 81 3.62 3.16 4.91
C ALA A 81 4.15 1.76 5.26
N ALA A 82 3.41 0.71 4.89
CA ALA A 82 3.86 -0.68 5.05
C ALA A 82 5.13 -0.94 4.21
N ASP A 83 5.16 -0.43 2.99
CA ASP A 83 6.29 -0.56 2.07
C ASP A 83 7.55 0.14 2.60
N ALA A 84 7.41 1.38 3.07
CA ALA A 84 8.48 2.12 3.73
C ALA A 84 9.00 1.37 4.99
N GLY A 85 8.10 0.74 5.75
CA GLY A 85 8.46 -0.11 6.88
C GLY A 85 9.29 -1.33 6.47
N LEU A 86 8.88 -2.03 5.41
CA LEU A 86 9.63 -3.15 4.85
C LEU A 86 11.01 -2.72 4.35
N ASN A 87 11.10 -1.64 3.57
CA ASN A 87 12.38 -1.09 3.11
C ASN A 87 13.31 -0.72 4.28
N GLY A 88 12.73 -0.26 5.40
CA GLY A 88 13.46 0.03 6.64
C GLY A 88 14.08 -1.18 7.34
N LEU A 89 13.68 -2.42 6.98
CA LEU A 89 14.32 -3.66 7.48
C LEU A 89 15.64 -3.97 6.75
N GLY A 90 15.89 -3.36 5.59
CA GLY A 90 17.07 -3.64 4.77
C GLY A 90 17.08 -5.08 4.26
N ASN A 91 18.00 -5.91 4.77
CA ASN A 91 18.09 -7.34 4.39
C ASN A 91 17.48 -8.28 5.44
N ASN A 92 16.94 -7.74 6.54
CA ASN A 92 16.40 -8.53 7.62
C ASN A 92 15.07 -9.18 7.21
N LYS A 93 14.80 -10.38 7.71
CA LYS A 93 13.51 -11.06 7.50
C LYS A 93 12.53 -10.70 8.61
N LEU A 94 11.25 -10.67 8.28
CA LEU A 94 10.18 -10.63 9.27
C LEU A 94 10.22 -11.88 10.14
N ASP A 95 9.90 -11.73 11.43
CA ASP A 95 9.71 -12.88 12.31
C ASP A 95 8.43 -13.66 11.93
N ASP A 96 8.39 -14.94 12.28
CA ASP A 96 7.29 -15.83 11.93
C ASP A 96 5.92 -15.35 12.44
N GLY A 97 5.88 -14.67 13.59
CA GLY A 97 4.63 -14.13 14.14
C GLY A 97 4.08 -13.00 13.27
N SER A 98 4.94 -12.05 12.90
CA SER A 98 4.60 -10.96 11.97
C SER A 98 4.19 -11.48 10.59
N ALA A 99 4.95 -12.44 10.04
CA ALA A 99 4.64 -13.06 8.75
C ALA A 99 3.29 -13.82 8.79
N HIS A 100 3.03 -14.60 9.84
CA HIS A 100 1.76 -15.28 10.02
C HIS A 100 0.57 -14.32 10.14
N SER A 101 0.75 -13.20 10.85
CA SER A 101 -0.28 -12.15 10.96
C SER A 101 -0.59 -11.55 9.58
N ILE A 102 0.44 -11.22 8.80
CA ILE A 102 0.28 -10.69 7.44
C ILE A 102 -0.45 -11.69 6.54
N LYS A 103 -0.13 -12.98 6.63
CA LYS A 103 -0.86 -14.04 5.92
C LYS A 103 -2.36 -13.94 6.14
N SER A 104 -2.77 -13.87 7.41
CA SER A 104 -4.18 -13.83 7.81
C SER A 104 -4.87 -12.58 7.26
N SER A 105 -4.19 -11.43 7.32
CA SER A 105 -4.69 -10.17 6.75
C SER A 105 -4.83 -10.22 5.24
N LEU A 106 -3.87 -10.82 4.52
CA LEU A 106 -3.93 -10.98 3.06
C LEU A 106 -5.09 -11.90 2.64
N GLN A 107 -5.29 -13.01 3.33
CA GLN A 107 -6.38 -13.95 3.05
C GLN A 107 -7.77 -13.31 3.27
N SER A 108 -7.91 -12.56 4.36
CA SER A 108 -9.12 -11.78 4.63
C SER A 108 -9.35 -10.72 3.55
N SER A 109 -8.31 -9.94 3.24
CA SER A 109 -8.38 -8.89 2.22
C SER A 109 -8.74 -9.45 0.84
N ALA A 110 -8.12 -10.54 0.40
CA ALA A 110 -8.39 -11.18 -0.88
C ALA A 110 -9.82 -11.75 -0.98
N SER A 111 -10.44 -12.08 0.15
CA SER A 111 -11.84 -12.51 0.20
C SER A 111 -12.80 -11.34 -0.01
N SER A 112 -12.51 -10.18 0.59
CA SER A 112 -13.35 -8.97 0.53
C SER A 112 -13.09 -8.04 -0.67
N VAL A 113 -11.91 -8.11 -1.29
CA VAL A 113 -11.50 -7.22 -2.40
C VAL A 113 -12.39 -7.37 -3.65
N ARG A 114 -13.03 -8.53 -3.87
CA ARG A 114 -13.99 -8.73 -4.98
C ARG A 114 -15.19 -7.79 -4.91
N SER A 115 -15.57 -7.37 -3.71
CA SER A 115 -16.65 -6.40 -3.52
C SER A 115 -16.30 -5.01 -4.05
N ILE A 116 -15.01 -4.69 -4.23
CA ILE A 116 -14.57 -3.47 -4.90
C ILE A 116 -15.01 -3.49 -6.38
N THR A 117 -14.79 -4.59 -7.09
CA THR A 117 -15.23 -4.71 -8.50
C THR A 117 -16.75 -4.54 -8.62
N ALA A 118 -17.51 -5.17 -7.74
CA ALA A 118 -18.97 -5.04 -7.71
C ALA A 118 -19.44 -3.61 -7.40
N LEU A 119 -18.79 -2.93 -6.44
CA LEU A 119 -19.03 -1.50 -6.14
C LEU A 119 -18.86 -0.64 -7.39
N ILE A 120 -17.74 -0.85 -8.07
CA ILE A 120 -17.32 -0.03 -9.20
C ILE A 120 -18.25 -0.24 -10.40
N GLN A 121 -18.68 -1.49 -10.64
CA GLN A 121 -19.68 -1.81 -11.66
C GLN A 121 -21.03 -1.12 -11.36
N LYS A 122 -21.51 -1.18 -10.11
CA LYS A 122 -22.74 -0.49 -9.70
C LYS A 122 -22.63 1.04 -9.81
N GLY A 123 -21.44 1.58 -9.59
CA GLY A 123 -21.18 3.02 -9.67
C GLY A 123 -20.94 3.58 -11.06
N LYS A 124 -20.78 2.72 -12.07
CA LYS A 124 -20.35 3.13 -13.43
C LYS A 124 -21.15 4.29 -14.00
N GLU A 125 -22.49 4.20 -13.96
CA GLU A 125 -23.37 5.27 -14.47
C GLU A 125 -23.27 6.54 -13.63
N TRP A 126 -23.18 6.41 -12.31
CA TRP A 126 -23.01 7.55 -11.41
C TRP A 126 -21.67 8.26 -11.67
N PHE A 127 -20.59 7.50 -11.85
CA PHE A 127 -19.27 8.05 -12.16
C PHE A 127 -19.29 8.81 -13.50
N ALA A 128 -19.93 8.24 -14.52
CA ALA A 128 -20.06 8.88 -15.82
C ALA A 128 -20.86 10.19 -15.71
N LYS A 129 -22.03 10.15 -15.05
CA LYS A 129 -22.90 11.33 -14.85
C LYS A 129 -22.20 12.47 -14.10
N ASN A 130 -21.32 12.14 -13.16
CA ASN A 130 -20.61 13.12 -12.33
C ASN A 130 -19.18 13.42 -12.81
N ASN A 131 -18.80 13.01 -14.03
CA ASN A 131 -17.44 13.17 -14.57
C ASN A 131 -16.33 12.65 -13.63
N ALA A 132 -16.62 11.57 -12.91
CA ALA A 132 -15.74 10.96 -11.91
C ALA A 132 -15.04 9.68 -12.39
N THR A 133 -15.41 9.12 -13.54
CA THR A 133 -14.86 7.83 -14.04
C THR A 133 -13.34 7.82 -14.06
N GLN A 134 -12.71 8.85 -14.64
CA GLN A 134 -11.25 8.93 -14.72
C GLN A 134 -10.58 9.11 -13.35
N LYS A 135 -11.25 9.78 -12.41
CA LYS A 135 -10.76 9.94 -11.02
C LYS A 135 -10.69 8.58 -10.33
N VAL A 136 -11.76 7.78 -10.47
CA VAL A 136 -11.84 6.43 -9.91
C VAL A 136 -10.79 5.51 -10.54
N ILE A 137 -10.63 5.56 -11.86
CA ILE A 137 -9.58 4.81 -12.58
C ILE A 137 -8.20 5.14 -12.02
N GLN A 138 -7.86 6.42 -11.86
CA GLN A 138 -6.55 6.82 -11.32
C GLN A 138 -6.34 6.36 -9.87
N ILE A 139 -7.38 6.42 -9.03
CA ILE A 139 -7.30 5.92 -7.66
C ILE A 139 -7.00 4.42 -7.66
N LEU A 140 -7.69 3.64 -8.49
CA LEU A 140 -7.47 2.20 -8.61
C LEU A 140 -6.08 1.87 -9.17
N GLN A 141 -5.63 2.59 -10.20
CA GLN A 141 -4.28 2.46 -10.76
C GLN A 141 -3.18 2.74 -9.71
N ALA A 142 -3.31 3.81 -8.93
CA ALA A 142 -2.37 4.11 -7.84
C ALA A 142 -2.33 2.99 -6.80
N ASN A 143 -3.49 2.40 -6.45
CA ASN A 143 -3.55 1.24 -5.56
C ASN A 143 -2.85 0.02 -6.18
N ILE A 144 -3.15 -0.31 -7.44
CA ILE A 144 -2.53 -1.47 -8.10
C ILE A 144 -1.00 -1.31 -8.11
N ALA A 145 -0.49 -0.15 -8.52
CA ALA A 145 0.95 0.14 -8.52
C ALA A 145 1.57 -0.01 -7.12
N GLN A 146 0.94 0.56 -6.10
CA GLN A 146 1.45 0.50 -4.73
C GLN A 146 1.43 -0.92 -4.14
N PHE A 147 0.34 -1.67 -4.33
CA PHE A 147 0.24 -3.04 -3.82
C PHE A 147 1.15 -4.00 -4.56
N HIS A 148 1.34 -3.79 -5.86
CA HIS A 148 2.33 -4.53 -6.64
C HIS A 148 3.73 -4.38 -6.03
N GLN A 149 4.15 -3.15 -5.76
CA GLN A 149 5.43 -2.86 -5.11
C GLN A 149 5.49 -3.45 -3.69
N LEU A 150 4.43 -3.26 -2.90
CA LEU A 150 4.34 -3.76 -1.53
C LEU A 150 4.49 -5.29 -1.47
N PHE A 151 3.85 -6.03 -2.37
CA PHE A 151 3.93 -7.49 -2.41
C PHE A 151 5.32 -7.96 -2.84
N ALA A 152 5.92 -7.32 -3.84
CA ALA A 152 7.31 -7.60 -4.21
C ALA A 152 8.27 -7.39 -3.02
N ASN A 153 8.13 -6.27 -2.32
CA ASN A 153 8.94 -5.95 -1.15
C ASN A 153 8.65 -6.89 0.03
N LEU A 154 7.39 -7.25 0.29
CA LEU A 154 7.02 -8.21 1.32
C LEU A 154 7.68 -9.57 1.07
N ASN A 155 7.62 -10.07 -0.17
CA ASN A 155 8.19 -11.35 -0.57
C ASN A 155 9.72 -11.35 -0.44
N ALA A 156 10.39 -10.21 -0.64
CA ALA A 156 11.81 -10.06 -0.36
C ALA A 156 12.17 -10.15 1.14
N HIS A 157 11.22 -9.92 2.05
CA HIS A 157 11.44 -9.88 3.51
C HIS A 157 10.86 -11.08 4.27
N VAL A 158 10.37 -12.10 3.59
CA VAL A 158 9.89 -13.35 4.21
C VAL A 158 10.67 -14.57 3.73
N THR A 159 10.39 -15.73 4.34
CA THR A 159 10.91 -17.02 3.89
C THR A 159 10.10 -17.56 2.71
N SER A 160 10.68 -18.50 1.96
CA SER A 160 10.03 -19.11 0.78
C SER A 160 8.67 -19.73 1.09
N ASN A 161 8.49 -20.29 2.29
CA ASN A 161 7.21 -20.87 2.72
C ASN A 161 6.10 -19.81 2.79
N TYR A 162 6.44 -18.59 3.24
CA TYR A 162 5.49 -17.48 3.28
C TYR A 162 5.24 -16.88 1.89
N VAL A 163 6.25 -16.79 1.02
CA VAL A 163 6.06 -16.38 -0.38
C VAL A 163 5.01 -17.26 -1.06
N GLN A 164 5.15 -18.59 -0.94
CA GLN A 164 4.16 -19.53 -1.48
C GLN A 164 2.79 -19.37 -0.82
N ALA A 165 2.74 -19.11 0.48
CA ALA A 165 1.49 -18.93 1.22
C ALA A 165 0.76 -17.62 0.88
N TYR A 166 1.46 -16.58 0.41
CA TYR A 166 0.88 -15.28 0.05
C TYR A 166 0.41 -15.22 -1.40
N ALA A 167 1.13 -15.89 -2.32
CA ALA A 167 0.98 -15.75 -3.76
C ALA A 167 -0.48 -15.75 -4.26
N HIS A 168 -1.31 -16.69 -3.79
CA HIS A 168 -2.71 -16.78 -4.19
C HIS A 168 -3.52 -15.53 -3.77
N SER A 169 -3.34 -15.08 -2.53
CA SER A 169 -4.05 -13.91 -1.99
C SER A 169 -3.59 -12.61 -2.65
N GLU A 170 -2.28 -12.45 -2.87
CA GLU A 170 -1.69 -11.29 -3.56
C GLU A 170 -2.22 -11.17 -4.99
N LYS A 171 -2.21 -12.27 -5.73
CA LYS A 171 -2.75 -12.31 -7.10
C LYS A 171 -4.22 -11.93 -7.14
N ARG A 172 -5.04 -12.56 -6.30
CA ARG A 172 -6.49 -12.30 -6.26
C ARG A 172 -6.80 -10.85 -5.91
N PHE A 173 -5.98 -10.24 -5.06
CA PHE A 173 -6.08 -8.84 -4.68
C PHE A 173 -5.86 -7.90 -5.87
N ILE A 174 -4.72 -8.03 -6.55
CA ILE A 174 -4.40 -7.16 -7.69
C ILE A 174 -5.42 -7.36 -8.82
N CYS A 175 -5.78 -8.60 -9.14
CA CYS A 175 -6.68 -8.87 -10.25
C CYS A 175 -8.09 -8.33 -10.04
N ALA A 176 -8.63 -8.36 -8.82
CA ALA A 176 -9.92 -7.73 -8.56
C ALA A 176 -9.90 -6.21 -8.85
N MET A 177 -8.79 -5.53 -8.57
CA MET A 177 -8.64 -4.11 -8.90
C MET A 177 -8.45 -3.88 -10.40
N VAL A 178 -7.68 -4.72 -11.08
CA VAL A 178 -7.54 -4.68 -12.56
C VAL A 178 -8.89 -4.85 -13.23
N ASP A 179 -9.69 -5.83 -12.79
CA ASP A 179 -11.05 -6.06 -13.30
C ASP A 179 -11.96 -4.87 -13.04
N ALA A 180 -11.82 -4.20 -11.89
CA ALA A 180 -12.56 -2.99 -11.57
C ALA A 180 -12.22 -1.84 -12.53
N VAL A 181 -10.94 -1.64 -12.87
CA VAL A 181 -10.54 -0.64 -13.88
C VAL A 181 -11.08 -1.02 -15.25
N ALA A 182 -10.91 -2.28 -15.68
CA ALA A 182 -11.40 -2.77 -16.97
C ALA A 182 -12.93 -2.66 -17.12
N ALA A 183 -13.67 -2.76 -16.02
CA ALA A 183 -15.12 -2.57 -16.01
C ALA A 183 -15.52 -1.11 -16.28
N LEU A 184 -14.70 -0.13 -15.89
CA LEU A 184 -14.91 1.28 -16.18
C LEU A 184 -14.44 1.63 -17.60
N ASP A 185 -13.21 1.29 -17.93
CA ASP A 185 -12.58 1.54 -19.22
C ASP A 185 -11.56 0.43 -19.55
N LYS A 186 -11.86 -0.38 -20.57
CA LYS A 186 -11.01 -1.49 -20.99
C LYS A 186 -9.64 -1.05 -21.52
N ASN A 187 -9.51 0.20 -21.97
CA ASN A 187 -8.26 0.74 -22.50
C ASN A 187 -7.38 1.36 -21.41
N ALA A 188 -7.90 1.51 -20.19
CA ALA A 188 -7.15 2.07 -19.06
C ALA A 188 -6.23 1.05 -18.35
N VAL A 189 -6.27 -0.22 -18.77
CA VAL A 189 -5.36 -1.28 -18.33
C VAL A 189 -4.76 -1.96 -19.56
N SER A 190 -3.52 -2.42 -19.44
CA SER A 190 -2.86 -3.14 -20.54
C SER A 190 -3.56 -4.47 -20.82
N GLY A 191 -3.60 -4.88 -22.10
CA GLY A 191 -4.11 -6.20 -22.47
C GLY A 191 -3.34 -7.36 -21.81
N GLY A 192 -2.06 -7.16 -21.51
CA GLY A 192 -1.23 -8.12 -20.76
C GLY A 192 -1.69 -8.31 -19.32
N ALA A 193 -2.01 -7.22 -18.60
CA ALA A 193 -2.54 -7.27 -17.24
C ALA A 193 -3.89 -7.98 -17.19
N VAL A 194 -4.77 -7.66 -18.14
CA VAL A 194 -6.08 -8.31 -18.28
C VAL A 194 -5.91 -9.80 -18.62
N SER A 195 -5.02 -10.15 -19.55
CA SER A 195 -4.73 -11.55 -19.90
C SER A 195 -4.13 -12.32 -18.72
N PHE A 196 -3.26 -11.71 -17.93
CA PHE A 196 -2.68 -12.35 -16.74
C PHE A 196 -3.76 -12.67 -15.69
N CYS A 197 -4.70 -11.73 -15.48
CA CYS A 197 -5.81 -11.94 -14.57
C CYS A 197 -6.85 -12.94 -15.10
N ASN A 198 -7.15 -12.91 -16.40
CA ASN A 198 -8.06 -13.85 -17.05
C ASN A 198 -7.48 -15.27 -17.18
N ASN A 199 -6.18 -15.41 -17.46
CA ASN A 199 -5.47 -16.70 -17.45
C ASN A 199 -5.22 -17.20 -16.01
N GLY A 200 -5.57 -16.40 -15.00
CA GLY A 200 -5.71 -16.81 -13.61
C GLY A 200 -7.07 -17.35 -13.23
N GLY A 201 -8.05 -17.31 -14.16
CA GLY A 201 -9.43 -17.75 -13.99
C GLY A 201 -10.17 -17.17 -12.78
N ASP A 202 -11.48 -17.40 -12.76
CA ASP A 202 -12.23 -17.47 -11.50
C ASP A 202 -11.82 -18.74 -10.72
N GLY A 203 -10.53 -18.90 -10.40
CA GLY A 203 -9.96 -20.09 -9.75
C GLY A 203 -9.10 -20.98 -10.65
N GLY A 204 -8.31 -20.43 -11.58
CA GLY A 204 -7.36 -21.17 -12.41
C GLY A 204 -5.91 -20.75 -12.13
N GLU A 205 -5.20 -21.51 -11.31
CA GLU A 205 -3.79 -21.28 -10.93
C GLU A 205 -2.85 -21.18 -12.13
N PRO A 206 -2.03 -20.12 -12.25
CA PRO A 206 -0.70 -20.25 -12.84
C PRO A 206 0.33 -20.46 -11.74
N ASP A 207 1.16 -21.47 -11.94
CA ASP A 207 2.18 -22.04 -11.02
C ASP A 207 3.33 -21.10 -10.61
N ASP A 208 3.25 -19.79 -10.86
CA ASP A 208 4.43 -18.94 -10.85
C ASP A 208 4.24 -17.59 -10.14
N ALA A 209 4.93 -17.43 -9.02
CA ALA A 209 5.04 -16.21 -8.21
C ALA A 209 5.87 -15.09 -8.88
N SER A 210 6.58 -15.37 -9.99
CA SER A 210 7.31 -14.38 -10.80
C SER A 210 6.42 -13.56 -11.75
N SER A 211 5.11 -13.81 -11.73
CA SER A 211 4.18 -13.33 -12.76
C SER A 211 3.58 -11.94 -12.53
N LEU A 212 3.90 -11.27 -11.43
CA LEU A 212 3.48 -9.88 -11.19
C LEU A 212 4.15 -8.88 -12.15
N ASP A 213 5.27 -9.24 -12.79
CA ASP A 213 5.96 -8.42 -13.81
C ASP A 213 5.05 -8.00 -14.99
N ALA A 214 3.95 -8.72 -15.22
CA ALA A 214 2.92 -8.35 -16.19
C ALA A 214 2.30 -6.96 -15.94
N PHE A 215 2.50 -6.41 -14.73
CA PHE A 215 1.91 -5.16 -14.27
C PHE A 215 2.82 -3.93 -14.40
N ASN A 216 4.07 -4.09 -14.81
CA ASN A 216 5.08 -3.02 -14.84
C ASN A 216 4.84 -1.92 -15.90
N ASN A 217 4.02 -2.16 -16.94
CA ASN A 217 3.94 -1.28 -18.13
C ASN A 217 2.52 -0.77 -18.50
N GLY A 218 1.58 -0.63 -17.56
CA GLY A 218 0.27 -0.07 -17.94
C GLY A 218 -0.78 0.10 -16.85
N ILE A 219 -0.37 0.26 -15.59
CA ILE A 219 -1.29 0.29 -14.45
C ILE A 219 -0.97 1.38 -13.44
N THR A 220 0.04 2.20 -13.74
CA THR A 220 0.32 3.43 -13.00
C THR A 220 -0.51 4.57 -13.58
N PRO A 221 -1.05 5.47 -12.74
CA PRO A 221 -1.75 6.65 -13.24
C PRO A 221 -0.77 7.61 -13.94
N SER A 222 -1.28 8.42 -14.87
CA SER A 222 -0.44 9.34 -15.64
C SER A 222 0.29 10.36 -14.74
N GLY A 223 1.62 10.40 -14.87
CA GLY A 223 2.50 11.30 -14.12
C GLY A 223 2.89 10.81 -12.71
N PHE A 224 2.49 9.60 -12.32
CA PHE A 224 2.86 8.97 -11.05
C PHE A 224 4.38 8.92 -10.80
N GLU A 225 5.15 8.69 -11.86
CA GLU A 225 6.62 8.67 -11.82
C GLU A 225 7.23 10.02 -11.38
N THR A 226 6.61 11.14 -11.76
CA THR A 226 7.06 12.48 -11.34
C THR A 226 6.84 12.70 -9.85
N CYS A 227 5.95 11.91 -9.24
CA CYS A 227 5.65 11.86 -7.82
C CYS A 227 6.45 10.77 -7.11
N ASN A 228 7.60 10.36 -7.65
CA ASN A 228 8.45 9.29 -7.12
C ASN A 228 7.72 7.96 -6.89
N ASN A 229 6.67 7.68 -7.67
CA ASN A 229 5.78 6.54 -7.48
C ASN A 229 5.14 6.47 -6.07
N SER A 230 4.97 7.62 -5.41
CA SER A 230 4.33 7.74 -4.09
C SER A 230 2.85 8.06 -4.26
N PRO A 231 1.92 7.20 -3.78
CA PRO A 231 0.51 7.54 -3.69
C PRO A 231 0.27 8.77 -2.84
N THR A 232 0.98 8.94 -1.73
CA THR A 232 0.81 10.11 -0.87
C THR A 232 1.17 11.40 -1.61
N MET A 233 2.33 11.45 -2.28
CA MET A 233 2.71 12.62 -3.09
C MET A 233 1.72 12.86 -4.23
N PHE A 234 1.39 11.80 -4.97
CA PHE A 234 0.50 11.89 -6.13
C PHE A 234 -0.87 12.45 -5.74
N PHE A 235 -1.52 11.88 -4.72
CA PHE A 235 -2.85 12.34 -4.33
C PHE A 235 -2.82 13.72 -3.68
N GLN A 236 -1.80 14.04 -2.87
CA GLN A 236 -1.66 15.38 -2.31
C GLN A 236 -1.59 16.43 -3.42
N GLU A 237 -0.75 16.20 -4.43
CA GLU A 237 -0.62 17.10 -5.57
C GLU A 237 -1.88 17.13 -6.43
N ALA A 238 -2.47 15.97 -6.70
CA ALA A 238 -3.70 15.87 -7.49
C ALA A 238 -4.86 16.66 -6.87
N TYR A 239 -4.95 16.70 -5.54
CA TYR A 239 -5.94 17.50 -4.83
C TYR A 239 -5.59 18.98 -4.81
N ASN A 240 -4.34 19.34 -4.53
CA ASN A 240 -3.88 20.74 -4.49
C ASN A 240 -4.06 21.43 -5.84
N SER A 241 -3.66 20.75 -6.91
CA SER A 241 -3.68 21.25 -8.28
C SER A 241 -4.98 20.92 -9.04
N LYS A 242 -5.94 20.23 -8.40
CA LYS A 242 -7.22 19.80 -8.99
C LYS A 242 -7.04 19.01 -10.30
N THR A 243 -6.05 18.14 -10.33
CA THR A 243 -5.68 17.30 -11.47
C THR A 243 -6.13 15.86 -11.33
N LEU A 244 -6.84 15.48 -10.25
CA LEU A 244 -7.40 14.13 -10.14
C LEU A 244 -8.36 13.83 -11.32
N GLY A 245 -8.15 12.69 -11.98
CA GLY A 245 -8.81 12.31 -13.23
C GLY A 245 -8.16 12.88 -14.49
N LYS A 246 -7.01 13.56 -14.36
CA LYS A 246 -6.17 14.12 -15.43
C LYS A 246 -4.69 13.84 -15.10
N THR A 247 -3.77 14.22 -15.99
CA THR A 247 -2.34 14.12 -15.68
C THR A 247 -1.98 14.95 -14.46
N THR A 248 -1.33 14.33 -13.48
CA THR A 248 -0.81 15.01 -12.27
C THR A 248 0.71 14.99 -12.34
N GLN A 249 1.35 16.12 -12.10
CA GLN A 249 2.81 16.23 -12.08
C GLN A 249 3.27 16.79 -10.74
N CYS A 250 4.11 16.04 -10.04
CA CYS A 250 4.74 16.54 -8.83
C CYS A 250 6.01 17.30 -9.17
N THR A 251 6.26 18.42 -8.50
CA THR A 251 7.54 19.12 -8.57
C THR A 251 8.58 18.37 -7.73
N SER A 252 9.75 18.09 -8.30
CA SER A 252 10.85 17.42 -7.63
C SER A 252 11.26 18.14 -6.33
N GLY A 253 11.52 17.39 -5.25
CA GLY A 253 12.14 17.92 -4.03
C GLY A 253 11.29 17.85 -2.76
N GLN A 254 10.07 17.32 -2.81
CA GLN A 254 9.28 17.06 -1.59
C GLN A 254 9.42 15.60 -1.17
N ASN A 255 10.02 15.37 0.00
CA ASN A 255 9.84 14.11 0.72
C ASN A 255 8.52 14.22 1.48
N VAL A 256 7.54 13.43 1.08
CA VAL A 256 6.25 13.36 1.75
C VAL A 256 6.23 12.14 2.64
N VAL A 257 5.83 12.33 3.90
CA VAL A 257 5.68 11.23 4.85
C VAL A 257 4.40 10.48 4.50
N PRO A 258 4.39 9.14 4.41
CA PRO A 258 3.17 8.40 4.16
C PRO A 258 2.04 8.79 5.13
N ASN A 259 0.81 8.89 4.64
CA ASN A 259 -0.35 9.35 5.40
C ASN A 259 -0.27 10.80 5.94
N SER A 260 0.58 11.67 5.39
CA SER A 260 0.75 13.05 5.90
C SER A 260 -0.32 14.05 5.47
N PHE A 261 -1.25 13.69 4.59
CA PHE A 261 -2.33 14.57 4.17
C PHE A 261 -3.70 13.91 4.35
N GLY A 262 -4.69 14.72 4.72
CA GLY A 262 -6.07 14.27 4.88
C GLY A 262 -6.79 14.18 3.54
N VAL A 263 -7.43 13.04 3.27
CA VAL A 263 -8.28 12.88 2.09
C VAL A 263 -9.48 13.83 2.19
N PRO A 264 -9.80 14.60 1.15
CA PRO A 264 -10.96 15.48 1.15
C PRO A 264 -12.28 14.71 1.35
N ILE A 265 -13.32 15.39 1.87
CA ILE A 265 -14.63 14.78 2.18
C ILE A 265 -15.35 14.25 0.92
N ASN A 266 -15.06 14.80 -0.26
CA ASN A 266 -15.66 14.38 -1.54
C ASN A 266 -14.63 14.35 -2.68
N PRO A 267 -13.67 13.41 -2.67
CA PRO A 267 -12.53 13.45 -3.59
C PRO A 267 -12.96 13.31 -5.06
N LEU A 268 -14.10 12.67 -5.34
CA LEU A 268 -14.64 12.52 -6.70
C LEU A 268 -15.29 13.79 -7.26
N LEU A 269 -15.67 14.74 -6.40
CA LEU A 269 -16.38 15.95 -6.81
C LEU A 269 -15.50 17.21 -6.84
N LEU A 270 -14.20 17.05 -6.56
CA LEU A 270 -13.19 18.12 -6.62
C LEU A 270 -12.70 18.45 -8.02
#